data_AF-A0A7C1IG79-F1
#
_entry.id   AF-A0A7C1IG79-F1
#
_cell.length_a   1.000
_cell.length_b   1.000
_cell.length_c   1.000
_cell.angle_alpha   90.00
_cell.angle_beta   90.00
_cell.angle_gamma   90.00
#
_symmetry.space_group_name_H-M   'P 1'
#
loop_
_entity.id
_entity.type
_entity.pdbx_description
1 polymer ?
#
loop_
_entity_poly.entity_id
_entity_poly.type
_entity_poly.pdbx_seq_one_letter_code
_entity_poly.pdbx_strand_id
1 'polypeptide(L)'
;IINELMEMSKKIKVFVVKIADMAKKTNMLALNAGIEAARAGEAGKSFSVVAGEIKSLSGASNQSADDIAVILKEIQARTTEVIDIIKTAEKIEDNIRTFYQTGDIFIEIVKDVKKVERTITGIKDFTDEHNTDSELMFKIISDNAAESTKQLKNLEEIKNISEELSKINYEARETAESLLASFSSAKEKINAEGKDGK
;
A
#
# COMPACT_ATOMS: atom_id res chain seq x y z
N ILE A 1 15.63 -22.95 33.65
CA ILE A 1 15.40 -24.39 33.41
C ILE A 1 16.30 -24.97 32.32
N ILE A 2 16.09 -24.72 31.02
CA ILE A 2 16.88 -25.39 29.95
C ILE A 2 18.38 -25.04 30.02
N ASN A 3 18.71 -23.77 30.23
CA ASN A 3 20.11 -23.35 30.44
C ASN A 3 20.72 -24.00 31.69
N GLU A 4 19.93 -24.21 32.74
CA GLU A 4 20.40 -24.89 33.96
C GLU A 4 20.64 -26.38 33.70
N LEU A 5 19.79 -27.04 32.91
CA LEU A 5 19.97 -28.44 32.49
C LEU A 5 21.28 -28.60 31.69
N MET A 6 21.58 -27.64 30.80
CA MET A 6 22.82 -27.63 30.03
C MET A 6 24.04 -27.48 30.95
N GLU A 7 23.98 -26.58 31.93
CA GLU A 7 25.06 -26.41 32.92
C GLU A 7 25.21 -27.62 33.85
N MET A 8 24.11 -28.24 34.26
CA MET A 8 24.14 -29.51 35.02
C MET A 8 24.80 -30.62 34.21
N SER A 9 24.43 -30.78 32.94
CA SER A 9 25.06 -31.77 32.06
C SER A 9 26.57 -31.55 31.90
N LYS A 10 27.01 -30.29 31.76
CA LYS A 10 28.45 -29.95 31.75
C LYS A 10 29.14 -30.33 33.06
N LYS A 11 28.52 -30.09 34.21
CA LYS A 11 29.06 -30.49 35.52
C LYS A 11 29.17 -32.01 35.65
N ILE A 12 28.15 -32.77 35.23
CA ILE A 12 28.19 -34.24 35.26
C ILE A 12 29.32 -34.75 34.36
N LYS A 13 29.53 -34.16 33.18
CA LYS A 13 30.66 -34.51 32.29
C LYS A 13 32.01 -34.37 33.00
N VAL A 14 32.22 -33.33 33.80
CA VAL A 14 33.45 -33.16 34.60
C VAL A 14 33.62 -34.29 35.61
N PHE A 15 32.55 -34.73 36.27
CA PHE A 15 32.61 -35.87 37.20
C PHE A 15 32.90 -37.19 36.49
N VAL A 16 32.29 -37.43 35.33
CA VAL A 16 32.54 -38.63 34.52
C VAL A 16 34.00 -38.74 34.11
N VAL A 17 34.62 -37.63 33.67
CA VAL A 17 36.06 -37.59 33.37
C VAL A 17 36.90 -37.95 34.60
N LYS A 18 36.55 -37.41 35.78
CA LYS A 18 37.26 -37.76 37.02
C LYS A 18 37.11 -39.24 37.39
N ILE A 19 35.93 -39.83 37.18
CA ILE A 19 35.67 -41.26 37.45
C ILE A 19 36.51 -42.12 36.50
N ALA A 20 36.57 -41.78 35.21
CA ALA A 20 37.42 -42.49 34.24
C ALA A 20 38.91 -42.41 34.62
N ASP A 21 39.38 -41.23 35.04
CA ASP A 21 40.76 -41.05 35.52
C ASP A 21 41.05 -41.88 36.78
N MET A 22 40.09 -41.97 37.72
CA MET A 22 40.20 -42.81 38.91
C MET A 22 40.23 -44.29 38.54
N ALA A 23 39.34 -44.74 37.66
CA ALA A 23 39.31 -46.12 37.16
C ALA A 23 40.63 -46.50 36.48
N LYS A 24 41.19 -45.60 35.65
CA LYS A 24 42.50 -45.81 35.00
C LYS A 24 43.65 -45.91 36.00
N LYS A 25 43.68 -45.08 37.05
CA LYS A 25 44.68 -45.17 38.13
C LYS A 25 44.54 -46.46 38.92
N THR A 26 43.32 -46.85 39.27
CA THR A 26 43.05 -48.12 39.96
C THR A 26 43.48 -49.33 39.14
N ASN A 27 43.24 -49.30 37.82
CA ASN A 27 43.70 -50.33 36.89
C ASN A 27 45.24 -50.45 36.87
N MET A 28 45.94 -49.32 36.87
CA MET A 28 47.42 -49.29 36.94
C MET A 28 47.94 -49.82 38.28
N LEU A 29 47.31 -49.45 39.40
CA LEU A 29 47.66 -49.97 40.72
C LEU A 29 47.43 -51.48 40.82
N ALA A 30 46.30 -51.97 40.30
CA ALA A 30 45.98 -53.39 40.25
C ALA A 30 46.98 -54.18 39.39
N LEU A 31 47.40 -53.61 38.26
CA LEU A 31 48.44 -54.20 37.42
C LEU A 31 49.77 -54.34 38.17
N ASN A 32 50.21 -53.27 38.83
CA ASN A 32 51.44 -53.28 39.62
C ASN A 32 51.36 -54.29 40.78
N ALA A 33 50.22 -54.36 41.47
CA ALA A 33 49.98 -55.35 42.52
C ALA A 33 50.00 -56.79 41.98
N GLY A 34 49.45 -57.02 40.79
CA GLY A 34 49.50 -58.32 40.12
C GLY A 34 50.92 -58.74 39.72
N ILE A 35 51.75 -57.80 39.26
CA ILE A 35 53.17 -58.03 38.96
C ILE A 35 53.93 -58.41 40.24
N GLU A 36 53.72 -57.69 41.33
CA GLU A 36 54.43 -57.94 42.59
C GLU A 36 53.96 -59.25 43.25
N ALA A 37 52.67 -59.57 43.13
CA ALA A 37 52.12 -60.87 43.53
C ALA A 37 52.73 -62.03 42.74
N ALA A 38 52.96 -61.86 41.42
CA ALA A 38 53.66 -62.87 40.61
C ALA A 38 55.13 -63.02 41.02
N ARG A 39 55.80 -61.92 41.39
CA ARG A 39 57.18 -61.91 41.91
C ARG A 39 57.33 -62.67 43.22
N ALA A 40 56.34 -62.60 44.10
CA ALA A 40 56.34 -63.30 45.39
C ALA A 40 56.12 -64.83 45.27
N GLY A 41 55.89 -65.36 44.06
CA GLY A 41 55.74 -66.80 43.83
C GLY A 41 54.52 -67.39 44.55
N GLU A 42 54.70 -68.48 45.30
CA GLU A 42 53.58 -69.12 46.02
C GLU A 42 52.94 -68.23 47.09
N ALA A 43 53.73 -67.38 47.75
CA ALA A 43 53.22 -66.47 48.78
C ALA A 43 52.29 -65.38 48.22
N GLY A 44 52.36 -65.11 46.91
CA GLY A 44 51.56 -64.08 46.24
C GLY A 44 50.30 -64.58 45.54
N LYS A 45 50.02 -65.90 45.51
CA LYS A 45 48.88 -66.47 44.76
C LYS A 45 47.54 -65.84 45.12
N SER A 46 47.25 -65.67 46.42
CA SER A 46 46.01 -65.05 46.89
C SER A 46 45.92 -63.56 46.54
N PHE A 47 47.04 -62.82 46.62
CA PHE A 47 47.10 -61.41 46.21
C PHE A 47 46.93 -61.23 44.70
N SER A 48 47.40 -62.18 43.89
CA SER A 48 47.24 -62.16 42.43
C SER A 48 45.78 -62.24 42.01
N VAL A 49 44.98 -63.07 42.69
CA VAL A 49 43.53 -63.18 42.46
C VAL A 49 42.83 -61.85 42.78
N VAL A 50 43.16 -61.24 43.92
CA VAL A 50 42.59 -59.93 44.32
C VAL A 50 42.98 -58.83 43.33
N ALA A 51 44.23 -58.80 42.87
CA ALA A 51 44.69 -57.86 41.86
C ALA A 51 43.93 -58.02 40.52
N GLY A 52 43.64 -59.26 40.11
CA GLY A 52 42.81 -59.56 38.95
C GLY A 52 41.39 -59.02 39.07
N GLU A 53 40.77 -59.18 40.24
CA GLU A 53 39.41 -58.70 40.51
C GLU A 53 39.34 -57.16 40.50
N ILE A 54 40.30 -56.48 41.14
CA ILE A 54 40.40 -55.01 41.12
C ILE A 54 40.58 -54.51 39.68
N LYS A 55 41.41 -55.20 38.88
CA LYS A 55 41.61 -54.88 37.47
C LYS A 55 40.29 -54.96 36.69
N SER A 56 39.55 -56.07 36.86
CA SER A 56 38.23 -56.27 36.24
C SER A 56 37.25 -55.15 36.62
N LEU A 57 37.14 -54.85 37.92
CA LEU A 57 36.23 -53.82 38.44
C LEU A 57 36.58 -52.41 37.94
N SER A 58 37.88 -52.11 37.86
CA SER A 58 38.36 -50.84 37.32
C SER A 58 38.08 -50.72 35.81
N GLY A 59 38.17 -51.81 35.06
CA GLY A 59 37.79 -51.85 33.64
C GLY A 59 36.29 -51.60 33.44
N ALA A 60 35.44 -52.27 34.24
CA ALA A 60 33.99 -52.08 34.21
C ALA A 60 33.58 -50.65 34.58
N SER A 61 34.26 -50.03 35.56
CA SER A 61 34.04 -48.63 35.94
C SER A 61 34.41 -47.67 34.82
N ASN A 62 35.51 -47.92 34.10
CA ASN A 62 35.91 -47.11 32.96
C ASN A 62 34.93 -47.21 31.80
N GLN A 63 34.45 -48.42 31.49
CA GLN A 63 33.41 -48.64 30.49
C GLN A 63 32.11 -47.92 30.86
N SER A 64 31.70 -47.99 32.13
CA SER A 64 30.50 -47.28 32.61
C SER A 64 30.64 -45.77 32.48
N ALA A 65 31.84 -45.23 32.72
CA ALA A 65 32.11 -43.81 32.52
C ALA A 65 32.00 -43.40 31.04
N ASP A 66 32.49 -44.23 30.13
CA ASP A 66 32.35 -44.01 28.68
C ASP A 66 30.89 -44.05 28.24
N ASP A 67 30.11 -45.01 28.73
CA ASP A 67 28.68 -45.13 28.44
C ASP A 67 27.89 -43.90 28.94
N ILE A 68 28.19 -43.43 30.16
CA ILE A 68 27.60 -42.18 30.69
C ILE A 68 28.01 -40.99 29.83
N ALA A 69 29.25 -40.94 29.35
CA ALA A 69 29.71 -39.85 28.48
C ALA A 69 28.95 -39.80 27.14
N VAL A 70 28.57 -40.96 26.58
CA VAL A 70 27.71 -41.05 25.39
C VAL A 70 26.32 -40.50 25.68
N ILE A 71 25.69 -40.94 26.77
CA ILE A 71 24.36 -40.46 27.18
C ILE A 71 24.36 -38.94 27.43
N LEU A 72 25.41 -38.41 28.06
CA LEU A 72 25.54 -36.96 28.28
C LEU A 72 25.62 -36.16 26.98
N LYS A 73 26.34 -36.68 25.96
CA LYS A 73 26.38 -36.03 24.65
C LYS A 73 25.00 -36.00 24.01
N GLU A 74 24.23 -37.08 24.12
CA GLU A 74 22.86 -37.14 23.61
C GLU A 74 21.95 -36.14 24.33
N ILE A 75 22.02 -36.07 25.66
CA ILE A 75 21.28 -35.07 26.46
C ILE A 75 21.63 -33.64 26.02
N GLN A 76 22.92 -33.34 25.81
CA GLN A 76 23.36 -32.01 25.35
C GLN A 76 22.83 -31.67 23.96
N ALA A 77 22.84 -32.64 23.03
CA ALA A 77 22.29 -32.46 21.69
C ALA A 77 20.78 -32.18 21.75
N ARG A 78 20.02 -32.99 22.47
CA ARG A 78 18.57 -32.80 22.67
C ARG A 78 18.24 -31.48 23.33
N THR A 79 19.02 -31.06 24.32
CA THR A 79 18.81 -29.78 25.00
C THR A 79 19.01 -28.60 24.03
N THR A 80 20.03 -28.67 23.17
CA THR A 80 20.29 -27.67 22.12
C THR A 80 19.13 -27.61 21.11
N GLU A 81 18.64 -28.76 20.67
CA GLU A 81 17.48 -28.85 19.77
C GLU A 81 16.24 -28.14 20.35
N VAL A 82 15.96 -28.34 21.65
CA VAL A 82 14.84 -27.66 22.32
C VAL A 82 15.05 -26.14 22.39
N ILE A 83 16.28 -25.66 22.62
CA ILE A 83 16.58 -24.21 22.60
C ILE A 83 16.24 -23.61 21.24
N ASP A 84 16.60 -24.28 20.14
CA ASP A 84 16.35 -23.78 18.80
C ASP A 84 14.85 -23.79 18.44
N ILE A 85 14.11 -24.79 18.93
CA ILE A 85 12.64 -24.82 18.83
C ILE A 85 12.03 -23.63 19.56
N ILE A 86 12.49 -23.32 20.77
CA ILE A 86 11.97 -22.17 21.55
C ILE A 86 12.25 -20.84 20.85
N LYS A 87 13.48 -20.64 20.34
CA LYS A 87 13.81 -19.44 19.54
C LYS A 87 12.93 -19.31 18.31
N THR A 88 12.58 -20.44 17.69
CA THR A 88 11.66 -20.44 16.55
C THR A 88 10.25 -20.07 16.98
N ALA A 89 9.80 -20.53 18.15
CA ALA A 89 8.52 -20.16 18.74
C ALA A 89 8.45 -18.66 19.09
N GLU A 90 9.53 -18.05 19.56
CA GLU A 90 9.58 -16.59 19.79
C GLU A 90 9.33 -15.79 18.50
N LYS A 91 9.88 -16.24 17.36
CA LYS A 91 9.62 -15.63 16.05
C LYS A 91 8.15 -15.77 15.60
N ILE A 92 7.39 -16.72 16.13
CA ILE A 92 5.96 -16.86 15.81
C ILE A 92 5.17 -15.67 16.36
N GLU A 93 5.57 -15.12 17.52
CA GLU A 93 4.90 -13.94 18.08
C GLU A 93 5.06 -12.71 17.18
N ASP A 94 6.27 -12.48 16.64
CA ASP A 94 6.53 -11.42 15.67
C ASP A 94 5.69 -11.62 14.39
N ASN A 95 5.61 -12.85 13.89
CA ASN A 95 4.79 -13.17 12.72
C ASN A 95 3.29 -12.90 12.97
N ILE A 96 2.78 -13.25 14.17
CA ILE A 96 1.41 -12.96 14.55
C ILE A 96 1.16 -11.45 14.57
N ARG A 97 2.12 -10.65 15.07
CA ARG A 97 2.01 -9.19 15.05
C ARG A 97 1.94 -8.64 13.63
N THR A 98 2.83 -9.09 12.74
CA THR A 98 2.81 -8.70 11.33
C THR A 98 1.50 -9.12 10.65
N PHE A 99 0.93 -10.28 11.02
CA PHE A 99 -0.35 -10.74 10.51
C PHE A 99 -1.50 -9.79 10.89
N TYR A 100 -1.56 -9.34 12.14
CA TYR A 100 -2.58 -8.35 12.57
C TYR A 100 -2.40 -7.00 11.86
N GLN A 101 -1.17 -6.50 11.74
CA GLN A 101 -0.89 -5.26 10.99
C GLN A 101 -1.33 -5.37 9.53
N THR A 102 -1.11 -6.53 8.91
CA THR A 102 -1.58 -6.81 7.55
C THR A 102 -3.10 -6.79 7.48
N GLY A 103 -3.78 -7.36 8.48
CA GLY A 103 -5.24 -7.29 8.61
C GLY A 103 -5.77 -5.86 8.70
N ASP A 104 -5.14 -5.01 9.49
CA ASP A 104 -5.52 -3.59 9.62
C ASP A 104 -5.38 -2.85 8.29
N ILE A 105 -4.30 -3.11 7.54
CA ILE A 105 -4.10 -2.55 6.19
C ILE A 105 -5.23 -3.00 5.25
N PHE A 106 -5.64 -4.26 5.28
CA PHE A 106 -6.77 -4.74 4.47
C PHE A 106 -8.09 -4.05 4.84
N ILE A 107 -8.32 -3.76 6.12
CA ILE A 107 -9.51 -3.00 6.55
C ILE A 107 -9.51 -1.59 5.96
N GLU A 108 -8.36 -0.91 5.94
CA GLU A 108 -8.24 0.41 5.30
C GLU A 108 -8.43 0.33 3.77
N ILE A 109 -7.87 -0.68 3.11
CA ILE A 109 -8.10 -0.92 1.67
C ILE A 109 -9.60 -1.06 1.39
N VAL A 110 -10.33 -1.85 2.18
CA VAL A 110 -11.78 -2.02 2.01
C VAL A 110 -12.53 -0.69 2.19
N LYS A 111 -12.12 0.15 3.14
CA LYS A 111 -12.70 1.49 3.34
C LYS A 111 -12.44 2.39 2.12
N ASP A 112 -11.24 2.35 1.56
CA ASP A 112 -10.89 3.16 0.40
C ASP A 112 -11.61 2.71 -0.87
N VAL A 113 -11.77 1.39 -1.09
CA VAL A 113 -12.60 0.85 -2.16
C VAL A 113 -14.05 1.37 -2.06
N LYS A 114 -14.63 1.41 -0.85
CA LYS A 114 -15.96 2.00 -0.62
C LYS A 114 -16.02 3.51 -0.86
N LYS A 115 -14.92 4.25 -0.67
CA LYS A 115 -14.86 5.67 -1.05
C LYS A 115 -14.88 5.81 -2.57
N VAL A 116 -14.09 5.00 -3.28
CA VAL A 116 -14.05 4.99 -4.75
C VAL A 116 -15.43 4.67 -5.33
N GLU A 117 -16.15 3.69 -4.80
CA GLU A 117 -17.51 3.35 -5.21
C GLU A 117 -18.49 4.55 -5.08
N ARG A 118 -18.41 5.28 -3.97
CA ARG A 118 -19.22 6.50 -3.77
C ARG A 118 -18.85 7.60 -4.76
N THR A 119 -17.56 7.79 -5.03
CA THR A 119 -17.09 8.75 -6.03
C THR A 119 -17.58 8.40 -7.44
N ILE A 120 -17.54 7.12 -7.83
CA ILE A 120 -18.06 6.66 -9.13
C ILE A 120 -19.55 6.95 -9.24
N THR A 121 -20.32 6.71 -8.17
CA THR A 121 -21.76 7.03 -8.15
C THR A 121 -21.99 8.53 -8.33
N GLY A 122 -21.25 9.37 -7.60
CA GLY A 122 -21.37 10.83 -7.75
C GLY A 122 -20.97 11.34 -9.14
N ILE A 123 -19.97 10.73 -9.79
CA ILE A 123 -19.60 11.05 -11.17
C ILE A 123 -20.74 10.69 -12.14
N LYS A 124 -21.40 9.55 -11.93
CA LYS A 124 -22.53 9.15 -12.75
C LYS A 124 -23.67 10.18 -12.65
N ASP A 125 -24.06 10.54 -11.43
CA ASP A 125 -25.14 11.50 -11.19
C ASP A 125 -24.81 12.87 -11.84
N PHE A 126 -23.57 13.34 -11.68
CA PHE A 126 -23.08 14.56 -12.33
C PHE A 126 -23.12 14.46 -13.87
N THR A 127 -22.79 13.30 -14.43
CA THR A 127 -22.80 13.09 -15.89
C THR A 127 -24.23 13.13 -16.43
N ASP A 128 -25.19 12.54 -15.72
CA ASP A 128 -26.61 12.55 -16.09
C ASP A 128 -27.20 13.98 -16.06
N GLU A 129 -26.84 14.77 -15.03
CA GLU A 129 -27.20 16.20 -14.95
C GLU A 129 -26.55 17.01 -16.09
N HIS A 130 -25.26 16.80 -16.34
CA HIS A 130 -24.53 17.50 -17.41
C HIS A 130 -25.10 17.22 -18.81
N ASN A 131 -25.56 16.00 -19.08
CA ASN A 131 -26.23 15.68 -20.33
C ASN A 131 -27.54 16.46 -20.49
N THR A 132 -28.32 16.57 -19.41
CA THR A 132 -29.58 17.35 -19.41
C THR A 132 -29.30 18.83 -19.66
N ASP A 133 -28.30 19.40 -18.98
CA ASP A 133 -27.87 20.79 -19.19
C ASP A 133 -27.38 21.04 -20.63
N SER A 134 -26.66 20.08 -21.19
CA SER A 134 -26.19 20.15 -22.58
C SER A 134 -27.34 20.19 -23.58
N GLU A 135 -28.40 19.40 -23.36
CA GLU A 135 -29.61 19.43 -24.18
C GLU A 135 -30.33 20.78 -24.09
N LEU A 136 -30.45 21.34 -22.88
CA LEU A 136 -31.02 22.67 -22.67
C LEU A 136 -30.20 23.76 -23.37
N MET A 137 -28.87 23.68 -23.30
CA MET A 137 -27.99 24.59 -24.02
C MET A 137 -28.19 24.53 -25.53
N PHE A 138 -28.29 23.33 -26.11
CA PHE A 138 -28.57 23.18 -27.54
C PHE A 138 -29.88 23.86 -27.94
N LYS A 139 -30.93 23.69 -27.13
CA LYS A 139 -32.21 24.36 -27.36
C LYS A 139 -32.07 25.88 -27.33
N ILE A 140 -31.40 26.43 -26.31
CA ILE A 140 -31.17 27.87 -26.19
C ILE A 140 -30.41 28.42 -27.40
N ILE A 141 -29.35 27.73 -27.85
CA ILE A 141 -28.57 28.14 -29.03
C ILE A 141 -29.45 28.14 -30.28
N SER A 142 -30.29 27.12 -30.47
CA SER A 142 -31.22 27.03 -31.59
C SER A 142 -32.24 28.18 -31.57
N ASP A 143 -32.84 28.45 -30.42
CA ASP A 143 -33.82 29.53 -30.25
C ASP A 143 -33.18 30.90 -30.53
N ASN A 144 -31.95 31.13 -30.07
CA ASN A 144 -31.21 32.36 -30.34
C ASN A 144 -30.87 32.54 -31.82
N ALA A 145 -30.52 31.44 -32.51
CA ALA A 145 -30.26 31.47 -33.95
C ALA A 145 -31.53 31.81 -34.75
N ALA A 146 -32.68 31.25 -34.35
CA ALA A 146 -33.97 31.56 -34.95
C ALA A 146 -34.35 33.04 -34.73
N GLU A 147 -34.18 33.56 -33.51
CA GLU A 147 -34.45 34.98 -33.21
C GLU A 147 -33.51 35.91 -33.98
N SER A 148 -32.23 35.57 -34.10
CA SER A 148 -31.26 36.32 -34.91
C SER A 148 -31.69 36.38 -36.39
N THR A 149 -32.21 35.28 -36.93
CA THR A 149 -32.73 35.23 -38.31
C THR A 149 -33.94 36.15 -38.49
N LYS A 150 -34.85 36.17 -37.51
CA LYS A 150 -36.01 37.07 -37.51
C LYS A 150 -35.58 38.54 -37.42
N GLN A 151 -34.59 38.86 -36.59
CA GLN A 151 -34.03 40.20 -36.49
C GLN A 151 -33.43 40.68 -37.81
N LEU A 152 -32.72 39.82 -38.54
CA LEU A 152 -32.20 40.15 -39.87
C LEU A 152 -33.31 40.50 -40.86
N LYS A 153 -34.43 39.75 -40.85
CA LYS A 153 -35.59 40.08 -41.69
C LYS A 153 -36.20 41.44 -41.32
N ASN A 154 -36.35 41.72 -40.03
CA ASN A 154 -36.86 43.02 -39.57
C ASN A 154 -35.94 44.18 -39.98
N LEU A 155 -34.61 43.98 -39.95
CA LEU A 155 -33.64 44.97 -40.42
C LEU A 155 -33.77 45.23 -41.92
N GLU A 156 -34.04 44.20 -42.72
CA GLU A 156 -34.30 44.34 -44.16
C GLU A 156 -35.59 45.13 -44.44
N GLU A 157 -36.66 44.85 -43.69
CA GLU A 157 -37.91 45.62 -43.76
C GLU A 157 -37.69 47.09 -43.39
N ILE A 158 -36.95 47.36 -42.31
CA ILE A 158 -36.58 48.72 -41.88
C ILE A 158 -35.76 49.43 -42.97
N LYS A 159 -34.82 48.73 -43.60
CA LYS A 159 -34.02 49.28 -44.70
C LYS A 159 -34.92 49.73 -45.87
N ASN A 160 -35.83 48.87 -46.30
CA ASN A 160 -36.74 49.19 -47.41
C ASN A 160 -37.63 50.40 -47.07
N ILE A 161 -38.18 50.45 -45.86
CA ILE A 161 -38.98 51.60 -45.38
C ILE A 161 -38.14 52.88 -45.37
N SER A 162 -36.88 52.81 -44.94
CA SER A 162 -35.95 53.96 -44.93
C SER A 162 -35.67 54.50 -46.34
N GLU A 163 -35.53 53.61 -47.32
CA GLU A 163 -35.36 53.98 -48.74
C GLU A 163 -36.62 54.66 -49.29
N GLU A 164 -37.81 54.11 -49.04
CA GLU A 164 -39.09 54.72 -49.43
C GLU A 164 -39.29 56.09 -48.78
N LEU A 165 -39.01 56.21 -47.47
CA LEU A 165 -39.13 57.46 -46.74
C LEU A 165 -38.18 58.54 -47.30
N SER A 166 -36.98 58.14 -47.73
CA SER A 166 -36.02 59.05 -48.39
C SER A 166 -36.58 59.58 -49.71
N LYS A 167 -37.21 58.71 -50.51
CA LYS A 167 -37.87 59.10 -51.76
C LYS A 167 -39.04 60.06 -51.52
N ILE A 168 -39.91 59.75 -50.56
CA ILE A 168 -41.05 60.61 -50.20
C ILE A 168 -40.55 61.99 -49.75
N ASN A 169 -39.48 62.06 -48.95
CA ASN A 169 -38.89 63.33 -48.55
C ASN A 169 -38.36 64.14 -49.72
N TYR A 170 -37.75 63.49 -50.73
CA TYR A 170 -37.30 64.15 -51.94
C TYR A 170 -38.47 64.74 -52.74
N GLU A 171 -39.51 63.94 -53.00
CA GLU A 171 -40.72 64.38 -53.71
C GLU A 171 -41.46 65.51 -52.97
N ALA A 172 -41.53 65.44 -51.63
CA ALA A 172 -42.12 66.49 -50.82
C ALA A 172 -41.34 67.81 -50.92
N ARG A 173 -40.00 67.75 -50.98
CA ARG A 173 -39.15 68.94 -51.20
C ARG A 173 -39.37 69.54 -52.58
N GLU A 174 -39.37 68.73 -53.64
CA GLU A 174 -39.66 69.22 -55.00
C GLU A 174 -41.05 69.87 -55.09
N THR A 175 -42.06 69.25 -54.47
CA THR A 175 -43.42 69.79 -54.42
C THR A 175 -43.45 71.12 -53.68
N ALA A 176 -42.75 71.24 -52.54
CA ALA A 176 -42.65 72.48 -51.78
C ALA A 176 -41.95 73.59 -52.59
N GLU A 177 -40.87 73.28 -53.31
CA GLU A 177 -40.17 74.22 -54.19
C GLU A 177 -41.06 74.69 -55.36
N SER A 178 -41.77 73.76 -56.02
CA SER A 178 -42.71 74.07 -57.10
C SER A 178 -43.87 74.96 -56.63
N LEU A 179 -44.39 74.69 -55.42
CA LEU A 179 -45.44 75.51 -54.81
C LEU A 179 -44.94 76.94 -54.50
N LEU A 180 -43.74 77.08 -53.95
CA LEU A 180 -43.10 78.39 -53.71
C LEU A 180 -42.89 79.17 -55.00
N ALA A 181 -42.44 78.51 -56.07
CA ALA A 181 -42.31 79.11 -57.40
C ALA A 181 -43.67 79.59 -57.93
N SER A 182 -44.70 78.75 -57.84
CA SER A 182 -46.07 79.08 -58.27
C SER A 182 -46.65 80.27 -57.51
N PHE A 183 -46.45 80.33 -56.18
CA PHE A 183 -46.85 81.50 -55.37
C PHE A 183 -46.12 82.77 -55.80
N SER A 184 -44.82 82.67 -56.11
CA SER A 184 -44.02 83.81 -56.59
C SER A 184 -44.54 84.34 -57.93
N SER A 185 -44.80 83.45 -58.89
CA SER A 185 -45.38 83.84 -60.19
C SER A 185 -46.80 84.40 -60.07
N ALA A 186 -47.65 83.85 -59.19
CA ALA A 186 -48.98 84.38 -58.94
C ALA A 186 -48.92 85.80 -58.35
N LYS A 187 -48.00 86.05 -57.42
CA LYS A 187 -47.75 87.38 -56.84
C LYS A 187 -47.28 88.38 -57.90
N GLU A 188 -46.43 87.98 -58.84
CA GLU A 188 -46.01 88.82 -59.97
C GLU A 188 -47.17 89.18 -60.89
N LYS A 189 -48.03 88.22 -61.24
CA LYS A 189 -49.22 88.48 -62.07
C LYS A 189 -50.20 89.45 -61.43
N ILE A 190 -50.51 89.27 -60.14
CA ILE A 190 -51.38 90.19 -59.38
C ILE A 190 -50.80 91.61 -59.39
N ASN A 191 -49.48 91.74 -59.22
CA ASN A 191 -48.81 93.04 -59.27
C ASN A 191 -48.81 93.68 -60.68
N ALA A 192 -48.84 92.87 -61.74
CA ALA A 192 -48.94 93.34 -63.12
C ALA A 192 -50.36 93.82 -63.45
N GLU A 193 -51.40 93.05 -63.10
CA GLU A 193 -52.80 93.42 -63.32
C GLU A 193 -53.23 94.65 -62.50
N GLY A 194 -52.65 94.84 -61.30
CA GLY A 194 -52.85 96.04 -60.50
C GLY A 194 -52.20 97.32 -61.08
N LYS A 195 -51.33 97.21 -62.08
CA LYS A 195 -50.73 98.35 -62.80
C LYS A 195 -51.49 98.75 -64.06
N ASP A 196 -52.16 97.81 -64.75
CA ASP A 196 -52.94 98.08 -65.97
C ASP A 196 -54.38 98.59 -65.67
N GLY A 197 -54.83 98.52 -64.42
CA GLY A 197 -56.12 99.06 -63.97
C GLY A 197 -56.11 100.52 -63.49
N LYS A 198 -55.05 101.28 -63.77
CA LYS A 198 -54.92 102.71 -63.44
C LYS A 198 -54.81 103.59 -64.68
#